data_AF-A0AAE3RPX0-F1
#
_entry.id   AF-A0AAE3RPX0-F1
#
_cell.length_a   1.000
_cell.length_b   1.000
_cell.length_c   1.000
_cell.angle_alpha   90.00
_cell.angle_beta   90.00
_cell.angle_gamma   90.00
#
_symmetry.space_group_name_H-M   'P 1'
#
loop_
_entity.id
_entity.type
_entity.pdbx_description
1 polymer ?
#
loop_
_entity_poly.entity_id
_entity_poly.type
_entity_poly.pdbx_seq_one_letter_code
_entity_poly.pdbx_strand_id
1 'polypeptide(L)'
;MIDDDIKKKMSSKMKLELLARFLYYIEQDKDILFKEINNNERDLCYFVAHRLIEDNKADDLLNSLIDENDEDYIKAIKDYMFTGG
;
A
#
# COMPACT_ATOMS: atom_id res chain seq x y z
N MET A 1 -27.78 -7.61 -11.48
CA MET A 1 -27.26 -7.30 -10.14
C MET A 1 -25.84 -6.83 -10.37
N ILE A 2 -25.66 -5.51 -10.53
CA ILE A 2 -25.00 -4.66 -9.51
C ILE A 2 -23.75 -5.34 -8.99
N ASP A 3 -22.70 -5.42 -9.81
CA ASP A 3 -21.35 -5.73 -9.32
C ASP A 3 -20.31 -4.84 -10.01
N ASP A 4 -20.62 -4.29 -11.19
CA ASP A 4 -19.79 -3.23 -11.79
C ASP A 4 -19.82 -1.92 -10.99
N ASP A 5 -20.84 -1.69 -10.14
CA ASP A 5 -20.85 -0.57 -9.17
C ASP A 5 -19.87 -0.81 -7.99
N ILE A 6 -19.24 -1.99 -7.90
CA ILE A 6 -18.08 -2.29 -7.03
C ILE A 6 -16.76 -1.77 -7.67
N LYS A 7 -16.81 -1.03 -8.79
CA LYS A 7 -15.67 -0.27 -9.34
C LYS A 7 -15.20 0.91 -8.48
N LYS A 8 -15.45 0.88 -7.17
CA LYS A 8 -14.85 1.79 -6.18
C LYS A 8 -14.22 1.07 -4.97
N LYS A 9 -13.86 -0.21 -5.10
CA LYS A 9 -12.93 -0.88 -4.17
C LYS A 9 -11.60 -1.13 -4.88
N MET A 10 -10.50 -0.75 -4.23
CA MET A 10 -9.15 -1.09 -4.70
C MET A 10 -9.03 -2.59 -4.94
N SER A 11 -8.38 -3.00 -6.04
CA SER A 11 -8.11 -4.43 -6.26
C SER A 11 -7.17 -4.98 -5.19
N SER A 12 -7.22 -6.29 -4.90
CA SER A 12 -6.30 -6.90 -3.93
C SER A 12 -4.83 -6.67 -4.29
N LYS A 13 -4.50 -6.63 -5.59
CA LYS A 13 -3.17 -6.26 -6.08
C LYS A 13 -2.81 -4.82 -5.70
N MET A 14 -3.70 -3.86 -5.94
CA MET A 14 -3.47 -2.46 -5.56
C MET A 14 -3.31 -2.30 -4.05
N LYS A 15 -4.11 -2.99 -3.24
CA LYS A 15 -3.99 -2.96 -1.78
C LYS A 15 -2.63 -3.47 -1.34
N LEU A 16 -2.18 -4.60 -1.91
CA LEU A 16 -0.88 -5.18 -1.60
C LEU A 16 0.26 -4.21 -1.93
N GLU A 17 0.23 -3.62 -3.13
CA GLU A 17 1.25 -2.67 -3.60
C GLU A 17 1.31 -1.39 -2.75
N LEU A 18 0.15 -0.85 -2.37
CA LEU A 18 0.08 0.36 -1.56
C LEU A 18 0.46 0.12 -0.11
N LEU A 19 0.00 -0.98 0.50
CA LEU A 19 0.36 -1.33 1.87
C LEU A 19 1.85 -1.63 2.00
N ALA A 20 2.45 -2.34 1.04
CA ALA A 20 3.89 -2.61 1.07
C ALA A 20 4.71 -1.31 1.01
N ARG A 21 4.31 -0.36 0.15
CA ARG A 21 4.96 0.97 0.07
C ARG A 21 4.73 1.80 1.32
N PHE A 22 3.53 1.79 1.87
CA PHE A 22 3.21 2.48 3.11
C PHE A 22 4.10 1.97 4.25
N LEU A 23 4.16 0.65 4.44
CA LEU A 23 5.02 0.00 5.45
C LEU A 23 6.51 0.35 5.28
N TYR A 24 6.96 0.59 4.05
CA TYR A 24 8.31 1.03 3.79
C TYR A 24 8.56 2.50 4.19
N TYR A 25 7.57 3.38 3.97
CA TYR A 25 7.69 4.80 4.25
C TYR A 25 7.46 5.16 5.72
N ILE A 26 6.63 4.43 6.45
CA ILE A 26 6.39 4.71 7.88
C ILE A 26 7.66 4.62 8.74
N GLU A 27 8.63 3.80 8.35
CA GLU A 27 9.78 3.56 9.21
C GLU A 27 10.80 4.69 9.17
N GLN A 28 10.93 5.45 8.07
CA GLN A 28 11.96 6.50 7.94
C GLN A 28 11.64 7.54 6.86
N ASP A 29 12.26 8.72 6.98
CA ASP A 29 12.38 9.74 5.94
C ASP A 29 13.24 9.21 4.76
N LYS A 30 12.66 8.29 3.97
CA LYS A 30 13.36 7.63 2.86
C LYS A 30 13.13 8.39 1.56
N ASP A 31 14.21 8.93 0.99
CA ASP A 31 14.20 9.53 -0.35
C ASP A 31 14.36 8.50 -1.48
N ILE A 32 14.59 7.22 -1.13
CA ILE A 32 14.76 6.13 -2.09
C ILE A 32 13.39 5.56 -2.45
N LEU A 33 13.13 5.36 -3.74
CA LEU A 33 11.89 4.76 -4.24
C LEU A 33 11.77 3.30 -3.79
N PHE A 34 10.55 2.84 -3.53
CA PHE A 34 10.30 1.47 -3.06
C PHE A 34 10.82 0.40 -4.04
N LYS A 35 10.77 0.67 -5.35
CA LYS A 35 11.32 -0.27 -6.35
C LYS A 35 12.85 -0.42 -6.31
N GLU A 36 13.55 0.53 -5.69
CA GLU A 36 15.02 0.65 -5.72
C GLU A 36 15.68 0.04 -4.48
N ILE A 37 14.89 -0.35 -3.47
CA ILE A 37 15.41 -0.95 -2.25
C ILE A 37 15.82 -2.40 -2.47
N ASN A 38 16.61 -2.94 -1.55
CA ASN A 38 17.03 -4.34 -1.62
C ASN A 38 15.82 -5.30 -1.53
N ASN A 39 15.95 -6.49 -2.10
CA ASN A 39 14.84 -7.45 -2.17
C ASN A 39 14.38 -7.91 -0.78
N ASN A 40 15.28 -8.10 0.19
CA ASN A 40 14.90 -8.59 1.52
C ASN A 40 13.96 -7.63 2.24
N GLU A 41 14.24 -6.32 2.18
CA GLU A 41 13.40 -5.27 2.78
C GLU A 41 12.06 -5.16 2.06
N ARG A 42 12.07 -5.26 0.74
CA ARG A 42 10.87 -5.25 -0.10
C ARG A 42 9.96 -6.45 0.19
N ASP A 43 10.56 -7.65 0.26
CA ASP A 43 9.87 -8.91 0.54
C ASP A 43 9.26 -8.89 1.95
N LEU A 44 9.94 -8.28 2.93
CA LEU A 44 9.38 -8.08 4.26
C LEU A 44 8.14 -7.19 4.22
N CYS A 45 8.19 -6.06 3.50
CA CYS A 45 7.04 -5.17 3.35
C CYS A 45 5.85 -5.88 2.68
N TYR A 46 6.10 -6.64 1.61
CA TYR A 46 5.07 -7.45 0.96
C TYR A 46 4.52 -8.55 1.85
N PHE A 47 5.36 -9.22 2.65
CA PHE A 47 4.94 -10.26 3.58
C PHE A 47 3.96 -9.71 4.63
N VAL A 48 4.27 -8.55 5.21
CA VAL A 48 3.40 -7.90 6.20
C VAL A 48 2.11 -7.40 5.54
N ALA A 49 2.20 -6.78 4.36
CA ALA A 49 1.03 -6.34 3.60
C ALA A 49 0.10 -7.51 3.24
N HIS A 50 0.66 -8.65 2.85
CA HIS A 50 -0.10 -9.87 2.58
C HIS A 50 -0.86 -10.35 3.82
N ARG A 51 -0.20 -10.37 4.99
CA ARG A 51 -0.85 -10.74 6.26
C ARG A 51 -2.00 -9.81 6.63
N LEU A 52 -1.87 -8.50 6.38
CA LEU A 52 -2.97 -7.55 6.62
C LEU A 52 -4.18 -7.82 5.72
N ILE A 53 -3.95 -8.28 4.48
CA ILE A 53 -5.02 -8.66 3.56
C ILE A 53 -5.67 -9.97 4.02
N GLU A 54 -4.88 -11.00 4.38
CA GLU A 54 -5.41 -12.29 4.87
C GLU A 54 -6.22 -12.13 6.17
N ASP A 55 -5.78 -11.24 7.05
CA ASP A 55 -6.46 -10.93 8.31
C ASP A 55 -7.70 -10.02 8.12
N ASN A 56 -8.05 -9.64 6.88
CA ASN A 56 -9.11 -8.67 6.55
C ASN A 56 -8.94 -7.30 7.22
N LYS A 57 -7.70 -6.91 7.57
CA LYS A 57 -7.38 -5.61 8.19
C LYS A 57 -7.00 -4.54 7.18
N ALA A 58 -6.70 -4.95 5.94
CA ALA A 58 -6.23 -4.04 4.88
C ALA A 58 -7.23 -2.91 4.57
N ASP A 59 -8.53 -3.21 4.49
CA ASP A 59 -9.55 -2.22 4.13
C ASP A 59 -9.73 -1.16 5.23
N ASP A 60 -9.83 -1.59 6.48
CA ASP A 60 -9.99 -0.67 7.62
C ASP A 60 -8.76 0.24 7.79
N LEU A 61 -7.56 -0.33 7.62
CA LEU A 61 -6.32 0.45 7.65
C LEU A 61 -6.28 1.48 6.52
N LEU A 62 -6.51 1.07 5.27
CA LEU A 62 -6.48 1.98 4.12
C LEU A 62 -7.49 3.11 4.25
N ASN A 63 -8.71 2.83 4.74
CA ASN A 63 -9.71 3.86 4.98
C ASN A 63 -9.24 4.84 6.06
N SER A 64 -8.66 4.36 7.15
CA SER A 64 -8.13 5.21 8.22
C SER A 64 -7.02 6.14 7.71
N LEU A 65 -6.09 5.62 6.90
CA LEU A 65 -5.00 6.41 6.30
C LEU A 65 -5.51 7.49 5.34
N ILE A 66 -6.59 7.20 4.59
CA ILE A 66 -7.25 8.17 3.72
C ILE A 66 -7.92 9.27 4.55
N ASP A 67 -8.65 8.89 5.60
CA ASP A 67 -9.39 9.82 6.45
C ASP A 67 -8.45 10.74 7.24
N GLU A 68 -7.29 10.24 7.65
CA GLU A 68 -6.26 11.00 8.36
C GLU A 68 -5.37 11.84 7.42
N ASN A 69 -5.50 11.67 6.10
CA ASN A 69 -4.63 12.28 5.11
C ASN A 69 -3.15 12.04 5.41
N ASP A 70 -2.82 10.79 5.73
CA ASP A 70 -1.50 10.36 6.18
C ASP A 70 -0.41 10.63 5.12
N GLU A 71 0.68 11.29 5.54
CA GLU A 71 1.74 11.73 4.62
C GLU A 71 2.51 10.57 4.00
N ASP A 72 2.74 9.50 4.76
CA ASP A 72 3.44 8.30 4.30
C ASP A 72 2.57 7.51 3.31
N TYR A 73 1.27 7.46 3.54
CA TYR A 73 0.30 6.91 2.60
C TYR A 73 0.26 7.70 1.29
N ILE A 74 0.26 9.04 1.37
CA ILE A 74 0.35 9.90 0.18
C ILE A 74 1.65 9.64 -0.58
N LYS A 75 2.77 9.46 0.13
CA LYS A 75 4.06 9.11 -0.46
C LYS A 75 4.02 7.73 -1.13
N ALA A 76 3.38 6.75 -0.51
CA ALA A 76 3.15 5.42 -1.08
C ALA A 76 2.33 5.46 -2.37
N ILE A 77 1.25 6.26 -2.42
CA ILE A 77 0.46 6.47 -3.63
C ILE A 77 1.31 7.10 -4.74
N LYS A 78 2.09 8.15 -4.41
CA LYS A 78 2.99 8.79 -5.37
C LYS A 78 3.97 7.77 -5.95
N ASP A 79 4.69 7.03 -5.11
CA ASP A 79 5.64 6.01 -5.56
C ASP A 79 4.94 4.96 -6.46
N TYR A 80 3.77 4.47 -6.08
CA TYR A 80 2.99 3.52 -6.88
C TYR A 80 2.68 4.07 -8.29
N MET A 81 2.25 5.33 -8.39
CA MET A 81 1.95 5.97 -9.68
C MET A 81 3.20 6.20 -10.54
N PHE A 82 4.35 6.52 -9.91
CA PHE A 82 5.60 6.79 -10.62
C PHE A 82 6.36 5.52 -11.04
N THR A 83 6.20 4.42 -10.31
CA THR A 83 6.96 3.18 -10.55
C THR A 83 6.22 2.15 -11.40
N GLY A 84 4.92 2.37 -11.66
CA GLY A 84 4.08 1.46 -12.42
C GLY A 84 3.60 0.30 -11.54
N GLY A 85 2.28 0.14 -11.47
CA GLY A 85 1.61 -0.91 -10.69
C GLY A 85 1.47 -2.26 -11.39
#